data_AF-A0A517P547-F1
#
_entry.id   AF-A0A517P547-F1
#
_cell.length_a   1.000
_cell.length_b   1.000
_cell.length_c   1.000
_cell.angle_alpha   90.00
_cell.angle_beta   90.00
_cell.angle_gamma   90.00
#
_symmetry.space_group_name_H-M   'P 1'
#
loop_
_entity.id
_entity.type
_entity.pdbx_description
1 polymer ?
#
loop_
_entity_poly.entity_id
_entity_poly.type
_entity_poly.pdbx_seq_one_letter_code
_entity_poly.pdbx_strand_id
1 'polypeptide(L)'
;MASLSPERRARHRDFLLSQRTPDGGFRGRDLENEGLPGDLYYTGFAVRALAVLGAFEEPIAADVARFLSRHDPLRLGAIDLVSWLYSAVVVQAAGGGDPLADAPSDWPERLASGLEANRSADGGYAKTPAGAAGSTYTSFLVALTLELIGRDVPAPGRLAQFLFDMQRDDGGFVELAPVRRSGTNPTAAAAVLLKLLGHADDELKTDLRGFLTEVTDPAGGVRANTRIPFPDGLSTFTALLMCRDLGLPDPLPAAAMRRWAETELELPTGGFRGAAWDVNADAEYTFYGLGVLALAATDDSGSAVEIA
;
A
#
# COMPACT_ATOMS: atom_id res chain seq x y z
N MET A 1 -8.12 8.28 12.64
CA MET A 1 -9.53 7.84 12.66
C MET A 1 -10.42 8.54 13.71
N ALA A 2 -9.87 9.32 14.65
CA ALA A 2 -10.68 10.04 15.65
C ALA A 2 -11.66 11.06 15.04
N SER A 3 -11.42 11.51 13.81
CA SER A 3 -12.27 12.44 13.05
C SER A 3 -13.55 11.83 12.46
N LEU A 4 -13.68 10.49 12.43
CA LEU A 4 -14.91 9.83 11.97
C LEU A 4 -15.90 9.68 13.12
N SER A 5 -17.19 9.95 12.86
CA SER A 5 -18.24 9.69 13.84
C SER A 5 -18.30 8.19 14.20
N PRO A 6 -18.72 7.83 15.42
CA PRO A 6 -18.85 6.43 15.83
C PRO A 6 -19.70 5.59 14.86
N GLU A 7 -20.79 6.15 14.34
CA GLU A 7 -21.69 5.48 13.40
C GLU A 7 -21.02 5.23 12.05
N ARG A 8 -20.28 6.21 11.53
CA ARG A 8 -19.53 6.07 10.28
C ARG A 8 -18.42 5.03 10.41
N ARG A 9 -17.69 5.05 11.53
CA ARG A 9 -16.68 4.03 11.84
C ARG A 9 -17.30 2.62 11.91
N ALA A 10 -18.45 2.48 12.58
CA ALA A 10 -19.16 1.21 12.70
C ALA A 10 -19.57 0.66 11.33
N ARG A 11 -20.06 1.50 10.40
CA ARG A 11 -20.42 1.06 9.04
C ARG A 11 -19.23 0.45 8.29
N HIS A 12 -18.06 1.10 8.31
CA HIS A 12 -16.88 0.53 7.63
C HIS A 12 -16.37 -0.74 8.30
N ARG A 13 -16.41 -0.82 9.64
CA ARG A 13 -16.11 -2.05 10.38
C ARG A 13 -17.04 -3.17 9.96
N ASP A 14 -18.35 -2.94 9.99
CA ASP A 14 -19.35 -3.97 9.71
C ASP A 14 -19.26 -4.43 8.25
N PHE A 15 -18.99 -3.51 7.32
CA PHE A 15 -18.65 -3.85 5.95
C PHE A 15 -17.43 -4.78 5.88
N LEU A 16 -16.30 -4.43 6.50
CA LEU A 16 -15.08 -5.27 6.46
C LEU A 16 -15.32 -6.65 7.09
N LEU A 17 -16.03 -6.71 8.22
CA LEU A 17 -16.36 -7.98 8.87
C LEU A 17 -17.28 -8.86 8.01
N SER A 18 -18.14 -8.26 7.18
CA SER A 18 -18.95 -9.02 6.21
C SER A 18 -18.13 -9.62 5.06
N GLN A 19 -16.87 -9.20 4.88
CA GLN A 19 -15.97 -9.74 3.86
C GLN A 19 -15.24 -11.02 4.32
N ARG A 20 -15.43 -11.45 5.57
CA ARG A 20 -14.73 -12.62 6.13
C ARG A 20 -15.16 -13.91 5.45
N THR A 21 -14.22 -14.84 5.32
CA THR A 21 -14.44 -16.18 4.78
C THR A 21 -14.38 -17.24 5.90
N PRO A 22 -15.02 -18.42 5.72
CA PRO A 22 -15.05 -19.48 6.74
C PRO A 22 -13.68 -20.01 7.16
N ASP A 23 -12.68 -19.86 6.30
CA ASP A 23 -11.30 -20.30 6.55
C ASP A 23 -10.49 -19.30 7.40
N GLY A 24 -11.05 -18.12 7.71
CA GLY A 24 -10.46 -17.10 8.59
C GLY A 24 -9.88 -15.89 7.86
N GLY A 25 -9.76 -15.95 6.52
CA GLY A 25 -9.32 -14.84 5.70
C GLY A 25 -10.45 -13.87 5.34
N PHE A 26 -10.21 -13.07 4.30
CA PHE A 26 -11.18 -12.16 3.71
C PHE A 26 -11.26 -12.39 2.21
N ARG A 27 -12.45 -12.23 1.64
CA ARG A 27 -12.71 -12.47 0.22
C ARG A 27 -11.96 -11.48 -0.67
N GLY A 28 -11.58 -11.95 -1.86
CA GLY A 28 -11.08 -11.10 -2.94
C GLY A 28 -12.18 -10.21 -3.54
N ARG A 29 -11.80 -9.44 -4.57
CA ARG A 29 -12.71 -8.49 -5.24
C ARG A 29 -13.79 -9.14 -6.11
N ASP A 30 -13.55 -10.32 -6.66
CA ASP A 30 -14.52 -10.98 -7.53
C ASP A 30 -15.77 -11.41 -6.75
N LEU A 31 -16.88 -10.73 -7.00
CA LEU A 31 -18.16 -10.95 -6.32
C LEU A 31 -18.88 -12.24 -6.74
N GLU A 32 -18.48 -12.86 -7.85
CA GLU A 32 -19.04 -14.14 -8.32
C GLU A 32 -18.56 -15.34 -7.50
N ASN A 33 -17.65 -15.12 -6.56
CA ASN A 33 -16.90 -16.14 -5.84
C ASN A 33 -17.41 -16.39 -4.42
N GLU A 34 -18.72 -16.49 -4.24
CA GLU A 34 -19.28 -16.96 -2.97
C GLU A 34 -18.75 -18.37 -2.63
N GLY A 35 -18.13 -18.51 -1.46
CA GLY A 35 -17.58 -19.79 -0.98
C GLY A 35 -16.14 -20.11 -1.40
N LEU A 36 -15.45 -19.22 -2.12
CA LEU A 36 -14.00 -19.34 -2.31
C LEU A 36 -13.22 -19.10 -1.01
N PRO A 37 -11.99 -19.66 -0.89
CA PRO A 37 -11.12 -19.38 0.24
C PRO A 37 -10.78 -17.89 0.33
N GLY A 38 -10.29 -17.47 1.50
CA GLY A 38 -9.79 -16.12 1.70
C GLY A 38 -8.64 -15.82 0.72
N ASP A 39 -8.61 -14.59 0.23
CA ASP A 39 -7.52 -14.08 -0.59
C ASP A 39 -6.49 -13.40 0.32
N LEU A 40 -5.22 -13.76 0.19
CA LEU A 40 -4.16 -13.30 1.09
C LEU A 40 -3.87 -11.80 0.92
N TYR A 41 -3.93 -11.29 -0.31
CA TYR A 41 -3.76 -9.88 -0.63
C TYR A 41 -4.88 -9.03 0.00
N TYR A 42 -6.13 -9.42 -0.21
CA TYR A 42 -7.29 -8.72 0.37
C TYR A 42 -7.39 -8.89 1.89
N THR A 43 -6.97 -10.03 2.44
CA THR A 43 -6.82 -10.25 3.88
C THR A 43 -5.88 -9.21 4.49
N GLY A 44 -4.73 -8.97 3.86
CA GLY A 44 -3.78 -7.96 4.32
C GLY A 44 -4.37 -6.54 4.37
N PHE A 45 -5.24 -6.17 3.45
CA PHE A 45 -5.96 -4.89 3.51
C PHE A 45 -7.02 -4.86 4.61
N ALA A 46 -7.84 -5.90 4.72
CA ALA A 46 -8.90 -5.97 5.72
C ALA A 46 -8.34 -5.91 7.15
N VAL A 47 -7.26 -6.66 7.42
CA VAL A 47 -6.56 -6.67 8.71
C VAL A 47 -6.07 -5.27 9.07
N ARG A 48 -5.35 -4.60 8.15
CA ARG A 48 -4.84 -3.23 8.39
C ARG A 48 -5.97 -2.21 8.54
N ALA A 49 -7.04 -2.32 7.75
CA ALA A 49 -8.20 -1.44 7.86
C ALA A 49 -8.92 -1.59 9.20
N LEU A 50 -9.17 -2.83 9.64
CA LEU A 50 -9.76 -3.11 10.96
C LEU A 50 -8.87 -2.61 12.10
N ALA A 51 -7.55 -2.79 11.99
CA ALA A 51 -6.60 -2.29 12.98
C ALA A 51 -6.65 -0.76 13.11
N VAL A 52 -6.65 -0.03 11.98
CA VAL A 52 -6.75 1.44 11.96
C VAL A 52 -8.10 1.94 12.51
N LEU A 53 -9.17 1.16 12.35
CA LEU A 53 -10.48 1.44 12.95
C LEU A 53 -10.55 1.12 14.45
N GLY A 54 -9.55 0.42 15.01
CA GLY A 54 -9.56 -0.09 16.38
C GLY A 54 -10.56 -1.23 16.58
N ALA A 55 -10.78 -2.03 15.54
CA ALA A 55 -11.76 -3.12 15.50
C ALA A 55 -11.15 -4.49 15.15
N PHE A 56 -9.81 -4.60 15.17
CA PHE A 56 -9.11 -5.86 15.01
C PHE A 56 -8.80 -6.46 16.38
N GLU A 57 -9.73 -7.28 16.86
CA GLU A 57 -9.73 -7.86 18.22
C GLU A 57 -9.27 -9.32 18.22
N GLU A 58 -8.94 -9.87 19.40
CA GLU A 58 -8.36 -11.21 19.59
C GLU A 58 -9.11 -12.33 18.83
N PRO A 59 -10.46 -12.43 18.82
CA PRO A 59 -11.13 -13.49 18.07
C PRO A 59 -10.90 -13.41 16.55
N ILE A 60 -10.82 -12.19 16.02
CA ILE A 60 -10.53 -11.96 14.59
C ILE A 60 -9.06 -12.28 14.33
N ALA A 61 -8.15 -11.84 15.21
CA ALA A 61 -6.73 -12.12 15.11
C ALA A 61 -6.44 -13.63 15.11
N ALA A 62 -7.11 -14.41 15.96
CA ALA A 62 -6.97 -15.87 16.01
C ALA A 62 -7.43 -16.56 14.72
N ASP A 63 -8.53 -16.11 14.11
CA ASP A 63 -9.00 -16.66 12.83
C ASP A 63 -8.06 -16.31 11.68
N VAL A 64 -7.52 -15.08 11.65
CA VAL A 64 -6.52 -14.68 10.67
C VAL A 64 -5.21 -15.45 10.89
N ALA A 65 -4.76 -15.67 12.13
CA ALA A 65 -3.58 -16.49 12.41
C ALA A 65 -3.73 -17.91 11.85
N ARG A 66 -4.93 -18.51 12.02
CA ARG A 66 -5.26 -19.82 11.44
C ARG A 66 -5.21 -19.79 9.91
N PHE A 67 -5.72 -18.73 9.29
CA PHE A 67 -5.63 -18.54 7.85
C PHE A 67 -4.17 -18.45 7.37
N LEU A 68 -3.36 -17.59 8.00
CA LEU A 68 -1.95 -17.40 7.67
C LEU A 68 -1.13 -18.69 7.80
N SER A 69 -1.42 -19.55 8.78
CA SER A 69 -0.72 -20.82 9.00
C SER A 69 -0.82 -21.81 7.83
N ARG A 70 -1.76 -21.61 6.91
CA ARG A 70 -1.90 -22.44 5.70
C ARG A 70 -0.98 -22.02 4.57
N HIS A 71 -0.31 -20.88 4.69
CA HIS A 71 0.62 -20.35 3.70
C HIS A 71 2.05 -20.51 4.19
N ASP A 72 2.92 -21.00 3.33
CA ASP A 72 4.36 -21.02 3.57
C ASP A 72 4.96 -19.70 3.05
N PRO A 73 5.38 -18.76 3.92
CA PRO A 73 5.91 -17.47 3.49
C PRO A 73 7.16 -17.61 2.62
N LEU A 74 7.93 -18.70 2.74
CA LEU A 74 9.12 -18.94 1.91
C LEU A 74 8.79 -19.24 0.44
N ARG A 75 7.53 -19.47 0.11
CA ARG A 75 7.04 -19.80 -1.24
C ARG A 75 6.17 -18.72 -1.86
N LEU A 76 5.90 -17.65 -1.13
CA LEU A 76 5.06 -16.54 -1.61
C LEU A 76 5.84 -15.62 -2.54
N GLY A 77 5.14 -15.07 -3.53
CA GLY A 77 5.65 -13.93 -4.30
C GLY A 77 5.65 -12.66 -3.45
N ALA A 78 6.36 -11.62 -3.90
CA ALA A 78 6.56 -10.39 -3.12
C ALA A 78 5.25 -9.73 -2.64
N ILE A 79 4.20 -9.73 -3.47
CA ILE A 79 2.88 -9.15 -3.13
C ILE A 79 2.23 -9.89 -1.95
N ASP A 80 2.13 -11.21 -2.08
CA ASP A 80 1.53 -12.07 -1.05
C ASP A 80 2.37 -12.10 0.22
N LEU A 81 3.69 -12.10 0.08
CA LEU A 81 4.62 -12.10 1.21
C LEU A 81 4.49 -10.83 2.06
N VAL A 82 4.44 -9.64 1.44
CA VAL A 82 4.21 -8.38 2.16
C VAL A 82 2.86 -8.40 2.86
N SER A 83 1.81 -8.90 2.18
CA SER A 83 0.46 -9.02 2.74
C SER A 83 0.44 -9.97 3.94
N TRP A 84 1.15 -11.08 3.86
CA TRP A 84 1.33 -12.06 4.92
C TRP A 84 2.07 -11.47 6.13
N LEU A 85 3.23 -10.83 5.91
CA LEU A 85 4.06 -10.27 6.98
C LEU A 85 3.35 -9.15 7.73
N TYR A 86 2.71 -8.21 7.03
CA TYR A 86 1.92 -7.18 7.69
C TYR A 86 0.75 -7.76 8.49
N SER A 87 0.08 -8.79 7.95
CA SER A 87 -0.99 -9.47 8.68
C SER A 87 -0.44 -10.14 9.94
N ALA A 88 0.72 -10.80 9.85
CA ALA A 88 1.35 -11.46 10.99
C ALA A 88 1.73 -10.47 12.10
N VAL A 89 2.30 -9.32 11.75
CA VAL A 89 2.62 -8.25 12.72
C VAL A 89 1.36 -7.74 13.42
N VAL A 90 0.28 -7.49 12.67
CA VAL A 90 -0.98 -6.99 13.24
C VAL A 90 -1.67 -8.06 14.10
N VAL A 91 -1.61 -9.33 13.69
CA VAL A 91 -2.09 -10.48 14.49
C VAL A 91 -1.36 -10.56 15.83
N GLN A 92 -0.03 -10.50 15.82
CA GLN A 92 0.77 -10.50 17.06
C GLN A 92 0.39 -9.33 17.97
N ALA A 93 0.30 -8.11 17.41
CA ALA A 93 -0.04 -6.91 18.17
C ALA A 93 -1.45 -6.97 18.79
N ALA A 94 -2.37 -7.71 18.18
CA ALA A 94 -3.74 -7.92 18.67
C ALA A 94 -3.90 -9.14 19.58
N GLY A 95 -2.81 -9.81 19.96
CA GLY A 95 -2.84 -10.98 20.84
C GLY A 95 -3.20 -12.30 20.17
N GLY A 96 -3.19 -12.37 18.83
CA GLY A 96 -3.51 -13.59 18.07
C GLY A 96 -2.39 -14.65 18.03
N GLY A 97 -1.33 -14.47 18.83
CA GLY A 97 -0.13 -15.30 18.83
C GLY A 97 0.88 -14.90 17.75
N ASP A 98 2.01 -15.60 17.71
CA ASP A 98 3.08 -15.39 16.72
C ASP A 98 2.97 -16.40 15.57
N PRO A 99 2.59 -15.97 14.34
CA PRO A 99 2.52 -16.86 13.18
C PRO A 99 3.87 -17.44 12.73
N LEU A 100 5.00 -16.92 13.23
CA LEU A 100 6.35 -17.38 12.95
C LEU A 100 6.99 -18.12 14.15
N ALA A 101 6.23 -18.43 15.21
CA ALA A 101 6.78 -19.06 16.42
C ALA A 101 7.56 -20.36 16.15
N ASP A 102 7.09 -21.15 15.19
CA ASP A 102 7.69 -22.44 14.79
C ASP A 102 8.61 -22.31 13.55
N ALA A 103 8.82 -21.11 13.03
CA ALA A 103 9.66 -20.90 11.87
C ALA A 103 11.14 -21.19 12.20
N PRO A 104 11.92 -21.76 11.26
CA PRO A 104 13.37 -21.95 11.45
C PRO A 104 14.06 -20.63 11.78
N SER A 105 15.03 -20.61 12.69
CA SER A 105 15.69 -19.36 13.11
C SER A 105 16.36 -18.58 11.97
N ASP A 106 16.64 -19.24 10.84
CA ASP A 106 17.23 -18.66 9.62
C ASP A 106 16.17 -18.28 8.56
N TRP A 107 14.89 -18.23 8.91
CA TRP A 107 13.81 -17.84 7.99
C TRP A 107 14.03 -16.44 7.36
N PRO A 108 14.54 -15.41 8.07
CA PRO A 108 14.78 -14.11 7.46
C PRO A 108 15.86 -14.17 6.37
N GLU A 109 16.94 -14.93 6.61
CA GLU A 109 18.01 -15.15 5.63
C GLU A 109 17.48 -15.84 4.36
N ARG A 110 16.60 -16.82 4.53
CA ARG A 110 16.00 -17.57 3.42
C ARG A 110 15.09 -16.68 2.59
N LEU A 111 14.26 -15.86 3.23
CA LEU A 111 13.43 -14.88 2.52
C LEU A 111 14.27 -13.87 1.77
N ALA A 112 15.27 -13.27 2.42
CA ALA A 112 16.15 -12.31 1.79
C ALA A 112 16.87 -12.90 0.56
N SER A 113 17.34 -14.15 0.66
CA SER A 113 17.98 -14.86 -0.46
C SER A 113 17.00 -15.16 -1.59
N GLY A 114 15.77 -15.55 -1.27
CA GLY A 114 14.71 -15.80 -2.25
C GLY A 114 14.27 -14.54 -2.99
N LEU A 115 14.20 -13.41 -2.29
CA LEU A 115 13.93 -12.10 -2.89
C LEU A 115 15.08 -11.64 -3.80
N GLU A 116 16.33 -11.83 -3.35
CA GLU A 116 17.52 -11.47 -4.13
C GLU A 116 17.62 -12.23 -5.46
N ALA A 117 17.09 -13.46 -5.52
CA ALA A 117 17.02 -14.22 -6.77
C ALA A 117 16.17 -13.55 -7.87
N ASN A 118 15.35 -12.55 -7.53
CA ASN A 118 14.57 -11.78 -8.49
C ASN A 118 15.30 -10.53 -9.02
N ARG A 119 16.53 -10.24 -8.58
CA ARG A 119 17.28 -9.07 -9.03
C ARG A 119 17.64 -9.19 -10.51
N SER A 120 17.26 -8.19 -11.30
CA SER A 120 17.56 -8.10 -12.73
C SER A 120 18.89 -7.40 -13.00
N ALA A 121 19.38 -7.50 -14.25
CA ALA A 121 20.65 -6.93 -14.66
C ALA A 121 20.68 -5.40 -14.52
N ASP A 122 19.55 -4.74 -14.75
CA ASP A 122 19.35 -3.30 -14.59
C ASP A 122 19.40 -2.81 -13.13
N GLY A 123 19.47 -3.72 -12.15
CA GLY A 123 19.63 -3.39 -10.73
C GLY A 123 18.32 -3.37 -9.94
N GLY A 124 17.17 -3.36 -10.62
CA GLY A 124 15.85 -3.51 -10.01
C GLY A 124 15.50 -4.98 -9.72
N TYR A 125 14.24 -5.21 -9.34
CA TYR A 125 13.69 -6.54 -9.11
C TYR A 125 12.56 -6.86 -10.07
N ALA A 126 12.62 -8.04 -10.68
CA ALA A 126 11.57 -8.58 -11.52
C ALA A 126 10.53 -9.35 -10.69
N LYS A 127 9.36 -9.63 -11.28
CA LYS A 127 8.30 -10.40 -10.61
C LYS A 127 8.68 -11.87 -10.33
N THR A 128 9.57 -12.42 -11.14
CA THR A 128 10.06 -13.79 -11.03
C THR A 128 11.55 -13.85 -11.35
N PRO A 129 12.27 -14.90 -10.95
CA PRO A 129 13.72 -15.02 -11.22
C PRO A 129 14.06 -15.10 -12.70
N ALA A 130 13.12 -15.53 -13.53
CA ALA A 130 13.27 -15.60 -14.99
C ALA A 130 12.99 -14.26 -15.69
N GLY A 131 12.57 -13.23 -14.96
CA GLY A 131 12.23 -11.93 -15.52
C GLY A 131 13.46 -11.17 -16.02
N ALA A 132 13.37 -10.64 -17.23
CA ALA A 132 14.50 -9.99 -17.90
C ALA A 132 14.75 -8.53 -17.43
N ALA A 133 13.77 -7.89 -16.80
CA ALA A 133 13.81 -6.47 -16.43
C ALA A 133 13.12 -6.23 -15.09
N GLY A 134 13.62 -5.22 -14.38
CA GLY A 134 13.10 -4.78 -13.10
C GLY A 134 11.78 -4.04 -13.27
N SER A 135 10.99 -4.05 -12.18
CA SER A 135 9.76 -3.28 -12.04
C SER A 135 9.89 -2.38 -10.82
N THR A 136 9.44 -1.13 -10.92
CA THR A 136 9.48 -0.17 -9.82
C THR A 136 8.68 -0.69 -8.63
N TYR A 137 7.45 -1.14 -8.86
CA TYR A 137 6.60 -1.68 -7.81
C TYR A 137 7.17 -2.95 -7.16
N THR A 138 7.72 -3.87 -7.96
CA THR A 138 8.30 -5.11 -7.40
C THR A 138 9.55 -4.81 -6.57
N SER A 139 10.37 -3.86 -7.03
CA SER A 139 11.54 -3.40 -6.26
C SER A 139 11.13 -2.75 -4.95
N PHE A 140 10.03 -1.99 -4.95
CA PHE A 140 9.43 -1.43 -3.74
C PHE A 140 9.01 -2.51 -2.75
N LEU A 141 8.26 -3.51 -3.20
CA LEU A 141 7.82 -4.61 -2.33
C LEU A 141 8.99 -5.41 -1.77
N VAL A 142 10.03 -5.67 -2.57
CA VAL A 142 11.22 -6.39 -2.10
C VAL A 142 11.94 -5.62 -1.00
N ALA A 143 12.24 -4.34 -1.20
CA ALA A 143 12.93 -3.53 -0.20
C ALA A 143 12.10 -3.36 1.08
N LEU A 144 10.79 -3.15 0.95
CA LEU A 144 9.87 -3.09 2.09
C LEU A 144 9.85 -4.43 2.85
N THR A 145 9.83 -5.56 2.13
CA THR A 145 9.90 -6.88 2.76
C THR A 145 11.19 -7.06 3.54
N LEU A 146 12.33 -6.66 2.95
CA LEU A 146 13.63 -6.74 3.62
C LEU A 146 13.64 -5.91 4.90
N GLU A 147 13.12 -4.68 4.87
CA GLU A 147 12.98 -3.83 6.05
C GLU A 147 12.11 -4.49 7.13
N LEU A 148 10.96 -5.06 6.76
CA LEU A 148 10.06 -5.76 7.70
C LEU A 148 10.70 -6.95 8.41
N ILE A 149 11.63 -7.64 7.74
CA ILE A 149 12.33 -8.81 8.30
C ILE A 149 13.70 -8.42 8.90
N GLY A 150 13.97 -7.12 9.06
CA GLY A 150 15.18 -6.59 9.69
C GLY A 150 16.44 -6.79 8.83
N ARG A 151 16.33 -6.66 7.51
CA ARG A 151 17.43 -6.87 6.55
C ARG A 151 17.67 -5.67 5.67
N ASP A 152 18.94 -5.43 5.38
CA ASP A 152 19.37 -4.39 4.46
C ASP A 152 19.09 -4.79 3.01
N VAL A 153 18.84 -3.78 2.17
CA VAL A 153 18.75 -3.95 0.73
C VAL A 153 20.14 -4.23 0.14
N PRO A 154 20.36 -5.37 -0.55
CA PRO A 154 21.63 -5.65 -1.20
C PRO A 154 21.96 -4.60 -2.27
N ALA A 155 23.25 -4.28 -2.46
CA ALA A 155 23.73 -3.36 -3.50
C ALA A 155 22.83 -2.10 -3.68
N PRO A 156 22.61 -1.30 -2.62
CA PRO A 156 21.60 -0.22 -2.62
C PRO A 156 21.83 0.82 -3.72
N GLY A 157 23.08 1.11 -4.06
CA GLY A 157 23.41 2.03 -5.16
C GLY A 157 22.96 1.54 -6.55
N ARG A 158 22.92 0.21 -6.79
CA ARG A 158 22.37 -0.34 -8.05
C ARG A 158 20.86 -0.17 -8.12
N LEU A 159 20.18 -0.32 -6.98
CA LEU A 159 18.74 -0.09 -6.91
C LEU A 159 18.43 1.40 -7.08
N ALA A 160 19.19 2.30 -6.46
CA ALA A 160 19.03 3.74 -6.64
C ALA A 160 19.22 4.14 -8.11
N GLN A 161 20.27 3.65 -8.79
CA GLN A 161 20.47 3.89 -10.21
C GLN A 161 19.30 3.40 -11.07
N PHE A 162 18.83 2.17 -10.81
CA PHE A 162 17.63 1.64 -11.47
C PHE A 162 16.44 2.58 -11.31
N LEU A 163 16.17 3.10 -10.10
CA LEU A 163 15.05 4.00 -9.86
C LEU A 163 15.21 5.33 -10.63
N PHE A 164 16.40 5.92 -10.64
CA PHE A 164 16.65 7.14 -11.42
C PHE A 164 16.44 6.90 -12.93
N ASP A 165 16.82 5.74 -13.47
CA ASP A 165 16.56 5.38 -14.87
C ASP A 165 15.04 5.25 -15.18
N MET A 166 14.22 5.08 -14.14
CA MET A 166 12.77 4.99 -14.22
C MET A 166 12.06 6.36 -14.10
N GLN A 167 12.79 7.44 -13.83
CA GLN A 167 12.25 8.79 -13.81
C GLN A 167 12.04 9.33 -15.25
N ARG A 168 11.06 10.21 -15.45
CA ARG A 168 10.81 10.89 -16.74
C ARG A 168 10.89 12.39 -16.58
N ASP A 169 10.98 13.10 -17.71
CA ASP A 169 11.03 14.56 -17.77
C ASP A 169 9.81 15.26 -17.11
N ASP A 170 8.72 14.53 -16.88
CA ASP A 170 7.55 15.01 -16.13
C ASP A 170 7.75 14.97 -14.60
N GLY A 171 8.93 14.56 -14.14
CA GLY A 171 9.34 14.46 -12.73
C GLY A 171 8.87 13.20 -12.02
N GLY A 172 7.95 12.44 -12.61
CA GLY A 172 7.45 11.19 -12.06
C GLY A 172 8.29 9.98 -12.47
N PHE A 173 7.85 8.80 -12.01
CA PHE A 173 8.48 7.53 -12.33
C PHE A 173 7.50 6.59 -13.05
N VAL A 174 8.07 5.68 -13.83
CA VAL A 174 7.31 4.64 -14.53
C VAL A 174 7.47 3.27 -13.88
N GLU A 175 6.58 2.35 -14.24
CA GLU A 175 6.62 0.96 -13.76
C GLU A 175 7.63 0.09 -14.54
N LEU A 176 7.75 0.30 -15.85
CA LEU A 176 8.66 -0.44 -16.74
C LEU A 176 9.39 0.54 -17.68
N ALA A 177 10.67 0.29 -17.96
CA ALA A 177 11.53 1.19 -18.74
C ALA A 177 10.94 1.66 -20.10
N PRO A 178 10.24 0.82 -20.90
CA PRO A 178 9.67 1.28 -22.17
C PRO A 178 8.53 2.30 -22.05
N VAL A 179 7.95 2.45 -20.85
CA VAL A 179 6.87 3.40 -20.59
C VAL A 179 7.42 4.83 -20.62
N ARG A 180 6.73 5.72 -21.32
CA ARG A 180 7.17 7.11 -21.53
C ARG A 180 6.52 8.14 -20.60
N ARG A 181 5.38 7.81 -20.02
CA ARG A 181 4.62 8.71 -19.14
C ARG A 181 4.57 8.12 -17.75
N SER A 182 4.89 8.92 -16.77
CA SER A 182 4.92 8.50 -15.37
C SER A 182 3.53 8.20 -14.84
N GLY A 183 3.48 7.41 -13.77
CA GLY A 183 2.25 7.08 -13.07
C GLY A 183 2.37 7.38 -11.58
N THR A 184 1.26 7.73 -10.94
CA THR A 184 1.24 8.16 -9.54
C THR A 184 1.76 7.08 -8.59
N ASN A 185 1.34 5.83 -8.79
CA ASN A 185 1.77 4.71 -7.97
C ASN A 185 3.26 4.36 -8.13
N PRO A 186 3.82 4.19 -9.35
CA PRO A 186 5.25 3.99 -9.50
C PRO A 186 6.07 5.20 -9.02
N THR A 187 5.57 6.43 -9.19
CA THR A 187 6.19 7.63 -8.59
C THR A 187 6.27 7.53 -7.06
N ALA A 188 5.17 7.20 -6.38
CA ALA A 188 5.15 7.05 -4.93
C ALA A 188 6.08 5.93 -4.45
N ALA A 189 6.06 4.78 -5.12
CA ALA A 189 6.93 3.65 -4.81
C ALA A 189 8.42 4.02 -4.95
N ALA A 190 8.81 4.65 -6.06
CA ALA A 190 10.18 5.09 -6.29
C ALA A 190 10.62 6.16 -5.29
N ALA A 191 9.77 7.16 -5.00
CA ALA A 191 10.08 8.24 -4.06
C ALA A 191 10.34 7.71 -2.64
N VAL A 192 9.50 6.79 -2.15
CA VAL A 192 9.69 6.16 -0.84
C VAL A 192 10.98 5.33 -0.81
N LEU A 193 11.28 4.58 -1.88
CA LEU A 193 12.54 3.84 -1.95
C LEU A 193 13.76 4.76 -1.99
N LEU A 194 13.74 5.81 -2.81
CA LEU A 194 14.84 6.77 -2.87
C LEU A 194 15.05 7.42 -1.50
N LYS A 195 13.97 7.73 -0.76
CA LYS A 195 14.06 8.18 0.64
C LYS A 195 14.74 7.14 1.54
N LEU A 196 14.29 5.88 1.49
CA LEU A 196 14.88 4.78 2.29
C LEU A 196 16.37 4.60 1.99
N LEU A 197 16.77 4.78 0.73
CA LEU A 197 18.15 4.66 0.27
C LEU A 197 19.00 5.93 0.48
N GLY A 198 18.44 6.99 1.08
CA GLY A 198 19.16 8.24 1.37
C GLY A 198 19.34 9.19 0.17
N HIS A 199 18.48 9.06 -0.84
CA HIS A 199 18.50 9.80 -2.12
C HIS A 199 17.30 10.75 -2.32
N ALA A 200 16.58 11.12 -1.27
CA ALA A 200 15.46 12.08 -1.34
C ALA A 200 15.92 13.53 -1.10
N ASP A 201 16.71 14.06 -2.03
CA ASP A 201 17.18 15.45 -2.02
C ASP A 201 16.11 16.46 -2.48
N ASP A 202 16.47 17.74 -2.46
CA ASP A 202 15.54 18.83 -2.81
C ASP A 202 15.23 18.90 -4.32
N GLU A 203 16.12 18.36 -5.16
CA GLU A 203 15.90 18.25 -6.61
C GLU A 203 14.79 17.23 -6.89
N LEU A 204 14.90 16.02 -6.32
CA LEU A 204 13.85 15.01 -6.42
C LEU A 204 12.51 15.54 -5.90
N LYS A 205 12.49 16.23 -4.75
CA LYS A 205 11.25 16.80 -4.20
C LYS A 205 10.63 17.84 -5.14
N THR A 206 11.45 18.62 -5.84
CA THR A 206 10.99 19.61 -6.82
C THR A 206 10.33 18.93 -8.01
N ASP A 207 10.95 17.88 -8.54
CA ASP A 207 10.41 17.07 -9.64
C ASP A 207 9.08 16.41 -9.27
N LEU A 208 9.02 15.80 -8.09
CA LEU A 208 7.80 15.16 -7.59
C LEU A 208 6.65 16.14 -7.45
N ARG A 209 6.91 17.38 -7.01
CA ARG A 209 5.89 18.44 -6.97
C ARG A 209 5.41 18.84 -8.37
N GLY A 210 6.33 18.93 -9.34
CA GLY A 210 6.01 19.18 -10.73
C GLY A 210 5.05 18.11 -11.28
N PHE A 211 5.42 16.84 -11.09
CA PHE A 211 4.58 15.70 -11.47
C PHE A 211 3.20 15.74 -10.81
N LEU A 212 3.15 15.94 -9.48
CA LEU A 212 1.88 15.97 -8.74
C LEU A 212 0.94 17.06 -9.22
N THR A 213 1.47 18.21 -9.65
CA THR A 213 0.66 19.31 -10.21
C THR A 213 -0.10 18.85 -11.47
N GLU A 214 0.49 18.00 -12.30
CA GLU A 214 -0.10 17.51 -13.55
C GLU A 214 -1.16 16.42 -13.34
N VAL A 215 -1.06 15.64 -12.27
CA VAL A 215 -1.98 14.50 -12.00
C VAL A 215 -3.06 14.82 -10.97
N THR A 216 -2.95 15.94 -10.26
CA THR A 216 -3.93 16.36 -9.25
C THR A 216 -5.12 17.02 -9.90
N ASP A 217 -6.32 16.61 -9.52
CA ASP A 217 -7.54 17.29 -9.93
C ASP A 217 -7.84 18.47 -8.99
N PRO A 218 -8.11 19.68 -9.49
CA PRO A 218 -8.46 20.83 -8.65
C PRO A 218 -9.72 20.62 -7.78
N ALA A 219 -10.63 19.73 -8.20
CA ALA A 219 -11.80 19.37 -7.41
C ALA A 219 -11.48 18.37 -6.27
N GLY A 220 -10.27 17.83 -6.24
CA GLY A 220 -9.82 16.79 -5.33
C GLY A 220 -9.60 15.44 -6.03
N GLY A 221 -8.78 14.60 -5.42
CA GLY A 221 -8.34 13.33 -5.97
C GLY A 221 -7.12 13.47 -6.89
N VAL A 222 -6.44 12.34 -7.11
CA VAL A 222 -5.25 12.24 -7.97
C VAL A 222 -5.47 11.15 -9.02
N ARG A 223 -5.09 11.44 -10.26
CA ARG A 223 -5.19 10.53 -11.41
C ARG A 223 -4.04 9.55 -11.39
N ALA A 224 -4.25 8.33 -11.91
CA ALA A 224 -3.17 7.35 -12.06
C ALA A 224 -2.04 7.82 -12.99
N ASN A 225 -2.35 8.64 -13.99
CA ASN A 225 -1.39 9.36 -14.85
C ASN A 225 -2.13 10.43 -15.67
N THR A 226 -1.39 11.24 -16.44
CA THR A 226 -1.93 12.34 -17.24
C THR A 226 -2.88 11.95 -18.38
N ARG A 227 -3.01 10.65 -18.72
CA ARG A 227 -3.99 10.16 -19.70
C ARG A 227 -5.31 9.73 -19.09
N ILE A 228 -5.34 9.44 -17.79
CA ILE A 228 -6.56 9.04 -17.13
C ILE A 228 -7.34 10.32 -16.79
N PRO A 229 -8.57 10.49 -17.30
CA PRO A 229 -9.28 11.76 -17.19
C PRO A 229 -9.93 11.97 -15.82
N PHE A 230 -9.87 10.98 -14.92
CA PHE A 230 -10.53 11.00 -13.63
C PHE A 230 -9.63 10.42 -12.52
N PRO A 231 -9.72 10.95 -11.30
CA PRO A 231 -8.97 10.46 -10.15
C PRO A 231 -9.48 9.10 -9.65
N ASP A 232 -8.63 8.39 -8.91
CA ASP A 232 -8.94 7.11 -8.26
C ASP A 232 -8.39 7.04 -6.83
N GLY A 233 -8.97 6.15 -6.01
CA GLY A 233 -8.69 6.08 -4.58
C GLY A 233 -7.26 5.62 -4.25
N LEU A 234 -6.70 4.69 -5.03
CA LEU A 234 -5.35 4.18 -4.82
C LEU A 234 -4.32 5.29 -5.11
N SER A 235 -4.40 5.93 -6.28
CA SER A 235 -3.51 7.02 -6.68
C SER A 235 -3.57 8.18 -5.70
N THR A 236 -4.77 8.53 -5.23
CA THR A 236 -4.96 9.59 -4.23
C THR A 236 -4.31 9.24 -2.89
N PHE A 237 -4.52 8.01 -2.40
CA PHE A 237 -3.89 7.55 -1.17
C PHE A 237 -2.36 7.57 -1.26
N THR A 238 -1.78 7.00 -2.31
CA THR A 238 -0.32 6.91 -2.45
C THR A 238 0.32 8.27 -2.64
N ALA A 239 -0.33 9.20 -3.34
CA ALA A 239 0.15 10.57 -3.49
C ALA A 239 0.18 11.31 -2.15
N LEU A 240 -0.91 11.24 -1.36
CA LEU A 240 -0.97 11.84 -0.03
C LEU A 240 0.09 11.25 0.91
N LEU A 241 0.25 9.92 0.89
CA LEU A 241 1.25 9.24 1.71
C LEU A 241 2.68 9.66 1.32
N MET A 242 3.00 9.67 0.03
CA MET A 242 4.29 10.14 -0.49
C MET A 242 4.56 11.59 -0.05
N CYS A 243 3.58 12.49 -0.19
CA CYS A 243 3.74 13.88 0.24
C CYS A 243 4.06 13.99 1.73
N ARG A 244 3.34 13.24 2.57
CA ARG A 244 3.58 13.21 4.01
C ARG A 244 4.96 12.64 4.33
N ASP A 245 5.31 11.52 3.73
CA ASP A 245 6.56 10.82 4.03
C ASP A 245 7.79 11.63 3.59
N LEU A 246 7.72 12.34 2.47
CA LEU A 246 8.81 13.18 1.98
C LEU A 246 8.76 14.63 2.50
N GLY A 247 7.71 15.01 3.23
CA GLY A 247 7.51 16.38 3.70
C GLY A 247 7.34 17.38 2.56
N LEU A 248 6.62 17.01 1.49
CA LEU A 248 6.37 17.88 0.34
C LEU A 248 5.34 18.97 0.71
N PRO A 249 5.66 20.27 0.63
CA PRO A 249 4.76 21.30 1.09
C PRO A 249 3.61 21.56 0.10
N ASP A 250 2.37 21.29 0.52
CA ASP A 250 1.13 21.78 -0.12
C ASP A 250 0.92 21.48 -1.63
N PRO A 251 1.21 20.27 -2.17
CA PRO A 251 0.79 19.92 -3.53
C PRO A 251 -0.67 19.43 -3.62
N LEU A 252 -1.28 19.06 -2.49
CA LEU A 252 -2.57 18.35 -2.45
C LEU A 252 -3.50 19.02 -1.42
N PRO A 253 -4.51 19.80 -1.85
CA PRO A 253 -5.40 20.49 -0.91
C PRO A 253 -6.22 19.52 -0.06
N ALA A 254 -5.85 19.32 1.20
CA ALA A 254 -6.42 18.31 2.09
C ALA A 254 -7.95 18.33 2.16
N ALA A 255 -8.54 19.52 2.30
CA ALA A 255 -9.99 19.67 2.35
C ALA A 255 -10.70 19.24 1.05
N ALA A 256 -10.07 19.44 -0.11
CA ALA A 256 -10.59 18.98 -1.40
C ALA A 256 -10.45 17.45 -1.54
N MET A 257 -9.29 16.90 -1.15
CA MET A 257 -9.03 15.45 -1.16
C MET A 257 -10.02 14.69 -0.27
N ARG A 258 -10.27 15.22 0.94
CA ARG A 258 -11.26 14.67 1.85
C ARG A 258 -12.66 14.70 1.25
N ARG A 259 -13.14 15.87 0.82
CA ARG A 259 -14.49 15.99 0.25
C ARG A 259 -14.67 15.06 -0.94
N TRP A 260 -13.69 15.02 -1.84
CA TRP A 260 -13.72 14.12 -2.99
C TRP A 260 -13.83 12.65 -2.58
N ALA A 261 -13.04 12.18 -1.61
CA ALA A 261 -13.14 10.79 -1.15
C ALA A 261 -14.51 10.49 -0.50
N GLU A 262 -15.06 11.44 0.26
CA GLU A 262 -16.38 11.33 0.91
C GLU A 262 -17.53 11.30 -0.11
N THR A 263 -17.46 12.08 -1.18
CA THR A 263 -18.55 12.17 -2.17
C THR A 263 -18.42 11.16 -3.30
N GLU A 264 -17.20 10.88 -3.75
CA GLU A 264 -16.95 10.06 -4.93
C GLU A 264 -16.64 8.61 -4.60
N LEU A 265 -16.10 8.27 -3.43
CA LEU A 265 -15.62 6.90 -3.15
C LEU A 265 -16.34 6.20 -1.99
N GLU A 266 -16.79 6.93 -0.98
CA GLU A 266 -17.44 6.32 0.18
C GLU A 266 -18.84 5.80 -0.15
N LEU A 267 -19.15 4.57 0.26
CA LEU A 267 -20.49 4.01 0.09
C LEU A 267 -21.34 4.18 1.37
N PRO A 268 -22.65 4.49 1.25
CA PRO A 268 -23.55 4.59 2.39
C PRO A 268 -23.66 3.30 3.22
N THR A 269 -23.42 2.15 2.59
CA THR A 269 -23.40 0.82 3.22
C THR A 269 -22.13 0.51 4.01
N GLY A 270 -21.16 1.42 4.02
CA GLY A 270 -19.79 1.13 4.45
C GLY A 270 -18.94 0.65 3.28
N GLY A 271 -17.62 0.66 3.52
CA GLY A 271 -16.61 0.46 2.49
C GLY A 271 -16.42 1.63 1.51
N PHE A 272 -15.43 1.48 0.63
CA PHE A 272 -15.11 2.43 -0.44
C PHE A 272 -14.93 1.68 -1.76
N ARG A 273 -15.34 2.33 -2.85
CA ARG A 273 -15.10 1.89 -4.23
C ARG A 273 -13.79 2.45 -4.79
N GLY A 274 -13.28 1.88 -5.88
CA GLY A 274 -11.99 2.29 -6.42
C GLY A 274 -11.98 3.62 -7.17
N ALA A 275 -13.08 3.92 -7.85
CA ALA A 275 -13.29 5.18 -8.56
C ALA A 275 -14.79 5.45 -8.73
N ALA A 276 -15.16 6.65 -9.19
CA ALA A 276 -16.57 7.07 -9.25
C ALA A 276 -17.49 6.19 -10.13
N TRP A 277 -16.94 5.47 -11.11
CA TRP A 277 -17.70 4.55 -11.98
C TRP A 277 -17.79 3.13 -11.43
N ASP A 278 -17.02 2.82 -10.40
CA ASP A 278 -17.14 1.55 -9.69
C ASP A 278 -18.39 1.57 -8.82
N VAL A 279 -19.00 0.41 -8.65
CA VAL A 279 -20.24 0.25 -7.87
C VAL A 279 -20.03 -0.60 -6.63
N ASN A 280 -18.88 -1.25 -6.52
CA ASN A 280 -18.59 -2.20 -5.47
C ASN A 280 -17.53 -1.64 -4.52
N ALA A 281 -17.74 -1.84 -3.23
CA ALA A 281 -16.67 -1.71 -2.25
C ALA A 281 -15.94 -3.05 -2.08
N ASP A 282 -14.66 -2.97 -1.75
CA ASP A 282 -13.84 -4.11 -1.33
C ASP A 282 -12.92 -3.69 -0.17
N ALA A 283 -12.20 -4.66 0.39
CA ALA A 283 -11.30 -4.39 1.52
C ALA A 283 -10.11 -3.48 1.14
N GLU A 284 -9.60 -3.59 -0.09
CA GLU A 284 -8.45 -2.83 -0.58
C GLU A 284 -8.77 -1.33 -0.68
N TYR A 285 -9.81 -0.98 -1.43
CA TYR A 285 -10.20 0.42 -1.59
C TYR A 285 -10.81 0.99 -0.32
N THR A 286 -11.40 0.16 0.54
CA THR A 286 -11.79 0.59 1.90
C THR A 286 -10.58 1.01 2.72
N PHE A 287 -9.48 0.25 2.68
CA PHE A 287 -8.23 0.65 3.33
C PHE A 287 -7.69 1.96 2.77
N TYR A 288 -7.62 2.11 1.44
CA TYR A 288 -7.15 3.35 0.81
C TYR A 288 -8.04 4.54 1.14
N GLY A 289 -9.37 4.40 1.06
CA GLY A 289 -10.33 5.45 1.38
C GLY A 289 -10.22 5.93 2.83
N LEU A 290 -10.14 4.99 3.79
CA LEU A 290 -9.88 5.33 5.19
C LEU A 290 -8.51 6.03 5.36
N GLY A 291 -7.50 5.59 4.61
CA GLY A 291 -6.19 6.22 4.56
C GLY A 291 -6.23 7.66 4.07
N VAL A 292 -6.94 7.93 2.97
CA VAL A 292 -7.16 9.29 2.43
C VAL A 292 -7.83 10.17 3.49
N LEU A 293 -8.88 9.69 4.14
CA LEU A 293 -9.56 10.45 5.20
C LEU A 293 -8.68 10.72 6.41
N ALA A 294 -7.78 9.79 6.76
CA ALA A 294 -6.83 10.00 7.84
C ALA A 294 -5.79 11.06 7.48
N LEU A 295 -5.17 10.95 6.30
CA LEU A 295 -4.12 11.84 5.81
C LEU A 295 -4.66 13.25 5.58
N ALA A 296 -5.87 13.38 5.05
CA ALA A 296 -6.50 14.67 4.80
C ALA A 296 -7.13 15.31 6.05
N ALA A 297 -7.18 14.62 7.19
CA ALA A 297 -7.67 15.16 8.45
C ALA A 297 -6.56 15.78 9.31
N THR A 298 -5.30 15.39 9.11
CA THR A 298 -4.18 15.87 9.94
C THR A 298 -3.72 17.29 9.59
N ASP A 299 -4.08 17.81 8.42
CA ASP A 299 -3.71 19.17 8.00
C ASP A 299 -4.63 20.27 8.56
N ASP A 300 -5.75 19.91 9.18
CA ASP A 300 -6.59 20.84 9.97
C ASP A 300 -5.99 21.09 11.38
N SER A 301 -5.07 20.23 11.83
CA SER A 301 -4.39 20.36 13.12
C SER A 301 -2.91 20.64 12.92
N GLY A 302 -2.55 21.92 12.88
CA GLY A 302 -1.17 22.32 13.11
C GLY A 302 -0.70 21.88 14.50
N SER A 303 -0.24 20.64 14.65
CA SER A 303 0.68 20.23 15.71
C SER A 303 1.31 18.89 15.36
N ALA A 304 2.64 18.87 15.34
CA ALA A 304 3.44 17.67 15.33
C ALA A 304 2.98 16.70 16.44
N VAL A 305 2.71 15.46 16.05
CA VAL A 305 2.78 14.33 16.97
C VAL A 305 3.84 13.40 16.38
N GLU A 306 5.05 13.51 16.93
CA GLU A 306 6.04 12.43 16.84
C GLU A 306 5.42 11.19 17.48
N ILE A 307 5.35 10.11 16.73
CA ILE A 307 5.09 8.78 17.28
C ILE A 307 6.44 8.07 17.26
N ALA A 308 6.92 7.77 18.47
CA ALA A 308 8.09 6.95 18.77
C ALA A 308 7.91 5.50 18.30
#